data_AF-A0A859QVZ2-F1
#
_entry.id   AF-A0A859QVZ2-F1
#
_cell.length_a   1.000
_cell.length_b   1.000
_cell.length_c   1.000
_cell.angle_alpha   90.00
_cell.angle_beta   90.00
_cell.angle_gamma   90.00
#
_symmetry.space_group_name_H-M   'P 1'
#
loop_
_entity.id
_entity.type
_entity.pdbx_description
1 polymer ?
#
loop_
_entity_poly.entity_id
_entity_poly.type
_entity_poly.pdbx_seq_one_letter_code
_entity_poly.pdbx_strand_id
1 'polypeptide(L)'
;MIVYVSPDALRAARALARLNQREVAEKLHISRKAMTACESGEGATLAAVARLRQFYDGLGIEFLGCADFTTNKVTGAGARWKSASSVLDQNAARHFHGEPTRHAFAAARGLLGLDQTQVAARVYLTPRQIGNLEAGTSYTKESYKSLQTFYEDSGIEFLGSGRPDSLFSGVGVRWRKR
;
A
#
# COMPACT_ATOMS: atom_id res chain seq x y z
N MET A 1 -16.06 -7.18 13.30
CA MET A 1 -15.52 -6.51 12.10
C MET A 1 -14.44 -7.40 11.51
N ILE A 2 -14.68 -7.99 10.34
CA ILE A 2 -13.71 -8.87 9.68
C ILE A 2 -12.85 -7.99 8.77
N VAL A 3 -11.55 -7.96 9.01
CA VAL A 3 -10.59 -7.27 8.13
C VAL A 3 -10.52 -8.04 6.82
N TYR A 4 -11.01 -7.42 5.75
CA TYR A 4 -10.97 -7.97 4.40
C TYR A 4 -9.67 -7.57 3.72
N VAL A 5 -8.95 -8.56 3.22
CA VAL A 5 -7.70 -8.37 2.47
C VAL A 5 -8.01 -8.52 0.99
N SER A 6 -8.09 -7.39 0.28
CA SER A 6 -8.32 -7.39 -1.16
C SER A 6 -7.02 -7.64 -1.94
N PRO A 7 -7.09 -8.12 -3.19
CA PRO A 7 -5.94 -8.23 -4.08
C PRO A 7 -5.20 -6.90 -4.25
N ASP A 8 -5.95 -5.80 -4.40
CA ASP A 8 -5.42 -4.44 -4.47
C ASP A 8 -4.60 -4.09 -3.22
N ALA A 9 -5.12 -4.43 -2.04
CA ALA A 9 -4.44 -4.14 -0.78
C ALA A 9 -3.16 -4.97 -0.63
N LEU A 10 -3.13 -6.21 -1.14
CA LEU A 10 -1.91 -7.03 -1.18
C LEU A 10 -0.84 -6.41 -2.07
N ARG A 11 -1.22 -5.92 -3.26
CA ARG A 11 -0.30 -5.19 -4.14
C ARG A 11 0.23 -3.92 -3.48
N ALA A 12 -0.64 -3.16 -2.81
CA ALA A 12 -0.27 -1.97 -2.06
C ALA A 12 0.70 -2.30 -0.92
N ALA A 13 0.43 -3.35 -0.13
CA ALA A 13 1.29 -3.81 0.96
C ALA A 13 2.67 -4.26 0.45
N ARG A 14 2.71 -4.99 -0.67
CA ARG A 14 3.97 -5.38 -1.31
C ARG A 14 4.79 -4.16 -1.74
N ALA A 15 4.14 -3.18 -2.33
CA ALA A 15 4.79 -1.95 -2.76
C ALA A 15 5.27 -1.08 -1.58
N LEU A 16 4.52 -1.04 -0.46
CA LEU A 16 4.99 -0.41 0.78
C LEU A 16 6.26 -1.09 1.31
N ALA A 17 6.29 -2.41 1.32
CA ALA A 17 7.45 -3.19 1.74
C ALA A 17 8.63 -3.12 0.74
N ARG A 18 8.45 -2.50 -0.44
CA ARG A 18 9.42 -2.43 -1.54
C ARG A 18 9.90 -3.80 -2.02
N LEU A 19 9.03 -4.81 -1.93
CA LEU A 19 9.33 -6.18 -2.35
C LEU A 19 8.77 -6.47 -3.75
N ASN A 20 9.42 -7.37 -4.48
CA ASN A 20 8.84 -7.96 -5.69
C ASN A 20 8.09 -9.28 -5.40
N GLN A 21 7.28 -9.75 -6.33
CA GLN A 21 6.49 -10.98 -6.14
C GLN A 21 7.36 -12.22 -5.89
N ARG A 22 8.56 -12.27 -6.50
CA ARG A 22 9.48 -13.40 -6.34
C ARG A 22 10.00 -13.49 -4.91
N GLU A 23 10.45 -12.37 -4.35
CA GLU A 23 10.96 -12.30 -2.98
C GLU A 23 9.91 -12.71 -1.95
N VAL A 24 8.67 -12.25 -2.12
CA VAL A 24 7.56 -12.64 -1.23
C VAL A 24 7.24 -14.12 -1.36
N ALA A 25 7.18 -14.64 -2.60
CA ALA A 25 6.91 -16.04 -2.86
C ALA A 25 7.99 -16.96 -2.25
N GLU A 26 9.26 -16.58 -2.37
CA GLU A 26 10.40 -17.29 -1.77
C GLU A 26 10.33 -17.28 -0.25
N LYS A 27 10.12 -16.11 0.38
CA LYS A 27 10.02 -15.97 1.84
C LYS A 27 8.84 -16.74 2.44
N LEU A 28 7.74 -16.86 1.69
CA LEU A 28 6.54 -17.59 2.12
C LEU A 28 6.52 -19.05 1.65
N HIS A 29 7.52 -19.51 0.90
CA HIS A 29 7.52 -20.84 0.29
C HIS A 29 6.20 -21.16 -0.45
N ILE A 30 5.69 -20.19 -1.22
CA ILE A 30 4.52 -20.37 -2.09
C ILE A 30 4.96 -20.32 -3.55
N SER A 31 4.18 -20.93 -4.44
CA SER A 31 4.48 -20.87 -5.87
C SER A 31 4.25 -19.45 -6.41
N ARG A 32 5.00 -19.06 -7.44
CA ARG A 32 4.78 -17.80 -8.17
C ARG A 32 3.33 -17.66 -8.66
N LYS A 33 2.75 -18.76 -9.14
CA LYS A 33 1.34 -18.81 -9.57
C LYS A 33 0.37 -18.48 -8.43
N ALA A 34 0.61 -19.01 -7.23
CA ALA A 34 -0.21 -18.69 -6.06
C ALA A 34 -0.06 -17.22 -5.64
N MET A 35 1.15 -16.66 -5.71
CA MET A 35 1.39 -15.24 -5.45
C MET A 35 0.63 -14.35 -6.44
N THR A 36 0.74 -14.63 -7.74
CA THR A 36 0.00 -13.91 -8.78
C THR A 36 -1.52 -14.03 -8.58
N ALA A 37 -2.03 -15.23 -8.26
CA ALA A 37 -3.43 -15.46 -7.98
C ALA A 37 -3.96 -14.59 -6.82
N CYS A 38 -3.17 -14.45 -5.75
CA CYS A 38 -3.53 -13.58 -4.62
C CYS A 38 -3.60 -12.09 -5.01
N GLU A 39 -2.73 -11.63 -5.91
CA GLU A 39 -2.70 -10.23 -6.37
C GLU A 39 -3.64 -9.93 -7.54
N SER A 40 -4.09 -10.93 -8.29
CA SER A 40 -5.14 -10.79 -9.31
C SER A 40 -6.54 -10.96 -8.73
N GLY A 41 -6.68 -11.70 -7.63
CA GLY A 41 -7.97 -12.09 -7.05
C GLY A 41 -8.57 -13.36 -7.67
N GLU A 42 -7.90 -13.97 -8.63
CA GLU A 42 -8.39 -15.14 -9.35
C GLU A 42 -7.63 -16.40 -8.92
N GLY A 43 -8.34 -17.39 -8.37
CA GLY A 43 -7.76 -18.68 -8.00
C GLY A 43 -6.90 -18.66 -6.73
N ALA A 44 -6.97 -17.58 -5.94
CA ALA A 44 -6.30 -17.49 -4.64
C ALA A 44 -6.97 -18.39 -3.59
N THR A 45 -6.18 -19.13 -2.83
CA THR A 45 -6.70 -19.88 -1.67
C THR A 45 -6.74 -18.97 -0.44
N LEU A 46 -7.77 -19.14 0.40
CA LEU A 46 -7.87 -18.39 1.66
C LEU A 46 -6.65 -18.60 2.57
N ALA A 47 -6.07 -19.80 2.54
CA ALA A 47 -4.84 -20.12 3.28
C ALA A 47 -3.64 -19.29 2.78
N ALA A 48 -3.47 -19.10 1.47
CA ALA A 48 -2.39 -18.27 0.93
C ALA A 48 -2.57 -16.79 1.30
N VAL A 49 -3.80 -16.26 1.21
CA VAL A 49 -4.12 -14.88 1.62
C VAL A 49 -3.87 -14.69 3.12
N ALA A 50 -4.22 -15.67 3.96
CA ALA A 50 -3.97 -15.62 5.39
C ALA A 50 -2.46 -15.60 5.73
N ARG A 51 -1.65 -16.40 5.02
CA ARG A 51 -0.19 -16.40 5.18
C ARG A 51 0.43 -15.07 4.75
N LEU A 52 -0.02 -14.50 3.64
CA LEU A 52 0.40 -13.16 3.20
C LEU A 52 0.05 -12.10 4.23
N ARG A 53 -1.19 -12.14 4.76
CA ARG A 53 -1.63 -11.22 5.82
C ARG A 53 -0.70 -11.30 7.04
N GLN A 54 -0.41 -12.50 7.53
CA GLN A 54 0.48 -12.70 8.68
C GLN A 54 1.91 -12.21 8.40
N PHE A 55 2.42 -12.47 7.19
CA PHE A 55 3.75 -12.01 6.79
C PHE A 55 3.86 -10.48 6.79
N TYR A 56 2.90 -9.78 6.17
CA TYR A 56 2.88 -8.33 6.17
C TYR A 56 2.61 -7.74 7.56
N ASP A 57 1.78 -8.40 8.37
CA ASP A 57 1.55 -8.00 9.76
C ASP A 57 2.83 -8.07 10.61
N GLY A 58 3.65 -9.09 10.39
CA GLY A 58 4.98 -9.26 11.00
C GLY A 58 6.02 -8.26 10.51
N LEU A 59 5.88 -7.74 9.29
CA LEU A 59 6.67 -6.59 8.81
C LEU A 59 6.21 -5.27 9.44
N GLY A 60 5.04 -5.24 10.08
CA GLY A 60 4.45 -4.02 10.64
C GLY A 60 3.49 -3.31 9.68
N ILE A 61 2.96 -3.99 8.67
CA ILE A 61 1.93 -3.46 7.76
C ILE A 61 0.56 -3.99 8.20
N GLU A 62 -0.43 -3.11 8.32
CA GLU A 62 -1.81 -3.46 8.60
C GLU A 62 -2.73 -3.19 7.41
N PHE A 63 -3.77 -4.02 7.27
CA PHE A 63 -4.80 -3.90 6.24
C PHE A 63 -6.04 -3.19 6.79
N LEU A 64 -6.63 -2.30 6.00
CA LEU A 64 -7.68 -1.37 6.46
C LEU A 64 -9.09 -1.68 5.93
N GLY A 65 -9.24 -2.74 5.13
CA GLY A 65 -10.51 -3.10 4.50
C GLY A 65 -11.56 -3.54 5.51
N CYS A 66 -12.73 -2.88 5.47
CA CYS A 66 -13.91 -3.28 6.22
C CYS A 66 -14.91 -3.92 5.26
N ALA A 67 -15.21 -5.21 5.46
CA ALA A 67 -16.34 -5.86 4.81
C ALA A 67 -17.60 -5.68 5.67
N ASP A 68 -18.61 -5.03 5.09
CA ASP A 68 -19.95 -5.01 5.65
C ASP A 68 -20.78 -6.11 4.99
N PHE A 69 -21.12 -7.14 5.78
CA PHE A 69 -21.92 -8.28 5.32
C PHE A 69 -23.39 -7.91 5.12
N THR A 70 -23.86 -6.80 5.71
CA THR A 70 -25.24 -6.32 5.57
C THR A 70 -25.46 -5.70 4.20
N THR A 71 -24.48 -4.93 3.72
CA THR A 71 -24.53 -4.26 2.41
C THR A 71 -23.77 -5.03 1.32
N ASN A 72 -23.08 -6.11 1.71
CA ASN A 72 -22.15 -6.88 0.88
C ASN A 72 -21.10 -6.00 0.18
N LYS A 73 -20.71 -4.90 0.82
CA LYS A 73 -19.74 -3.93 0.30
C LYS A 73 -18.47 -3.95 1.12
N VAL A 74 -17.34 -3.94 0.41
CA VAL A 74 -16.03 -3.70 1.00
C VAL A 74 -15.72 -2.22 0.86
N THR A 75 -15.43 -1.54 1.97
CA THR A 75 -15.05 -0.13 1.96
C THR A 75 -13.68 0.05 2.61
N GLY A 76 -12.93 1.06 2.16
CA GLY A 76 -11.66 1.42 2.78
C GLY A 76 -10.53 0.39 2.60
N ALA A 77 -10.65 -0.54 1.66
CA ALA A 77 -9.60 -1.53 1.42
C ALA A 77 -8.27 -0.84 1.03
N GLY A 78 -7.19 -1.30 1.65
CA GLY A 78 -5.90 -0.62 1.61
C GLY A 78 -4.92 -1.22 2.60
N ALA A 79 -3.71 -0.68 2.60
CA ALA A 79 -2.62 -1.10 3.49
C ALA A 79 -1.85 0.12 3.98
N ARG A 80 -1.36 0.08 5.22
CA ARG A 80 -0.45 1.10 5.77
C ARG A 80 0.54 0.47 6.74
N TRP A 81 1.64 1.16 6.99
CA TRP A 81 2.47 0.88 8.16
C TRP A 81 1.66 1.08 9.43
N LYS A 82 1.88 0.22 10.43
CA LYS A 82 1.35 0.42 11.78
C LYS A 82 1.91 1.75 12.30
N SER A 83 1.03 2.59 12.83
CA SER A 83 1.39 3.79 13.58
C SER A 83 0.95 3.63 15.02
N ALA A 84 1.65 4.27 15.95
CA ALA A 84 1.14 4.46 17.30
C ALA A 84 -0.21 5.20 17.21
N SER A 85 -1.31 4.46 17.29
CA SER A 85 -2.66 5.03 17.22
C SER A 85 -3.26 5.28 18.60
N SER A 86 -2.65 4.73 19.66
CA SER A 86 -3.12 4.89 21.03
C SER A 86 -2.04 5.40 21.97
N VAL A 87 -2.47 6.13 23.00
CA VAL A 87 -1.64 6.59 24.14
C VAL A 87 -1.06 5.39 24.91
N LEU A 88 -1.67 4.20 24.79
CA LEU A 88 -1.22 2.95 25.41
C LEU A 88 -0.07 2.28 24.63
N ASP A 89 0.09 2.59 23.33
CA ASP A 89 1.15 2.02 22.46
C ASP A 89 2.49 2.77 22.57
N GLN A 90 2.60 3.78 23.43
CA GLN A 90 3.82 4.58 23.60
C GLN A 90 5.01 3.72 24.10
N ASN A 91 4.75 2.59 24.76
CA ASN A 91 5.79 1.64 25.16
C ASN A 91 6.26 0.72 24.02
N ALA A 92 5.52 0.64 22.90
CA ALA A 92 5.89 -0.09 21.69
C ALA A 92 6.62 0.81 20.65
N ALA A 93 6.98 2.04 21.03
CA ALA A 93 7.59 3.08 20.18
C ALA A 93 8.89 2.69 19.46
N ARG A 94 9.47 1.52 19.75
CA ARG A 94 10.71 1.03 19.14
C ARG A 94 10.52 0.27 17.81
N HIS A 95 9.28 0.01 17.38
CA HIS A 95 9.01 -0.78 16.16
C HIS A 95 8.14 -0.07 15.10
N PHE A 96 7.94 1.25 15.19
CA PHE A 96 7.20 1.96 14.14
C PHE A 96 8.12 2.30 12.97
N HIS A 97 7.69 1.91 11.78
CA HIS A 97 8.40 2.22 10.55
C HIS A 97 8.21 3.70 10.19
N GLY A 98 9.33 4.43 10.10
CA GLY A 98 9.35 5.82 9.67
C GLY A 98 9.69 5.91 8.19
N GLU A 99 8.78 6.47 7.39
CA GLU A 99 9.05 6.75 5.98
C GLU A 99 9.52 8.20 5.79
N PRO A 100 10.51 8.44 4.91
CA PRO A 100 10.96 9.78 4.55
C PRO A 100 9.92 10.54 3.70
N THR A 101 8.95 9.84 3.12
CA THR A 101 7.91 10.43 2.26
C THR A 101 6.54 10.30 2.88
N ARG A 102 5.76 11.38 2.79
CA ARG A 102 4.37 11.40 3.29
C ARG A 102 3.42 10.56 2.45
N HIS A 103 3.65 10.51 1.14
CA HIS A 103 2.76 9.86 0.17
C HIS A 103 3.46 8.64 -0.43
N ALA A 104 2.95 7.44 -0.15
CA ALA A 104 3.47 6.21 -0.72
C ALA A 104 2.93 6.00 -2.14
N PHE A 105 3.51 6.69 -3.14
CA PHE A 105 3.06 6.60 -4.53
C PHE A 105 3.17 5.19 -5.12
N ALA A 106 4.20 4.42 -4.75
CA ALA A 106 4.33 3.02 -5.18
C ALA A 106 3.16 2.17 -4.66
N ALA A 107 2.72 2.42 -3.42
CA ALA A 107 1.59 1.74 -2.82
C ALA A 107 0.27 2.16 -3.49
N ALA A 108 0.08 3.44 -3.78
CA ALA A 108 -1.07 3.94 -4.54
C ALA A 108 -1.16 3.28 -5.92
N ARG A 109 -0.03 3.19 -6.62
CA ARG A 109 0.05 2.49 -7.90
C ARG A 109 -0.31 1.00 -7.77
N GLY A 110 0.24 0.34 -6.75
CA GLY A 110 -0.08 -1.06 -6.45
C GLY A 110 -1.57 -1.28 -6.16
N LEU A 111 -2.19 -0.36 -5.41
CA LEU A 111 -3.62 -0.37 -5.11
C LEU A 111 -4.46 -0.28 -6.39
N LEU A 112 -4.09 0.62 -7.33
CA LEU A 112 -4.74 0.73 -8.64
C LEU A 112 -4.44 -0.45 -9.59
N GLY A 113 -3.41 -1.24 -9.32
CA GLY A 113 -2.98 -2.32 -10.20
C GLY A 113 -2.39 -1.85 -11.53
N LEU A 114 -1.78 -0.67 -11.56
CA LEU A 114 -1.17 -0.10 -12.78
C LEU A 114 0.37 -0.25 -12.79
N ASP A 115 0.93 -0.24 -13.98
CA ASP A 115 2.37 -0.13 -14.19
C ASP A 115 2.85 1.31 -14.26
N GLN A 116 4.14 1.55 -14.01
CA GLN A 116 4.73 2.89 -14.05
C GLN A 116 4.56 3.57 -15.42
N THR A 117 4.59 2.81 -16.51
CA THR A 117 4.39 3.30 -17.88
C THR A 117 2.95 3.78 -18.11
N GLN A 118 1.97 3.06 -17.56
CA GLN A 118 0.56 3.44 -17.67
C GLN A 118 0.25 4.70 -16.87
N VAL A 119 0.81 4.82 -15.66
CA VAL A 119 0.68 6.05 -14.84
C VAL A 119 1.37 7.21 -15.54
N ALA A 120 2.61 7.03 -15.98
CA ALA A 120 3.41 8.03 -16.70
C ALA A 120 2.64 8.63 -17.89
N ALA A 121 1.99 7.79 -18.70
CA ALA A 121 1.18 8.23 -19.84
C ALA A 121 -0.02 9.09 -19.42
N ARG A 122 -0.64 8.83 -18.25
CA ARG A 122 -1.81 9.58 -17.77
C ARG A 122 -1.46 10.94 -17.16
N VAL A 123 -0.29 11.07 -16.56
CA VAL A 123 0.17 12.32 -15.91
C VAL A 123 1.19 13.09 -16.74
N TYR A 124 1.43 12.66 -18.00
CA TYR A 124 2.41 13.26 -18.91
C TYR A 124 3.83 13.36 -18.32
N LEU A 125 4.23 12.35 -17.55
CA LEU A 125 5.59 12.20 -17.01
C LEU A 125 6.29 11.03 -17.67
N THR A 126 7.61 10.94 -17.51
CA THR A 126 8.37 9.76 -17.93
C THR A 126 8.30 8.66 -16.86
N PRO A 127 8.42 7.36 -17.24
CA PRO A 127 8.48 6.27 -16.26
C PRO A 127 9.63 6.45 -15.24
N ARG A 128 10.75 7.05 -15.67
CA ARG A 128 11.87 7.39 -14.79
C ARG A 128 11.48 8.44 -13.74
N GLN A 129 10.73 9.48 -14.11
CA GLN A 129 10.23 10.46 -13.16
C GLN A 129 9.26 9.83 -12.14
N ILE A 130 8.39 8.92 -12.59
CA ILE A 130 7.53 8.15 -11.68
C ILE A 130 8.38 7.31 -10.71
N GLY A 131 9.38 6.58 -11.21
CA GLY A 131 10.29 5.82 -10.36
C GLY A 131 11.02 6.68 -9.34
N ASN A 132 11.47 7.88 -9.72
CA ASN A 132 12.09 8.83 -8.80
C ASN A 132 11.11 9.34 -7.73
N LEU A 133 9.87 9.66 -8.12
CA LEU A 133 8.81 10.06 -7.19
C LEU A 133 8.48 8.94 -6.20
N GLU A 134 8.40 7.69 -6.67
CA GLU A 134 8.16 6.50 -5.85
C GLU A 134 9.32 6.20 -4.88
N ALA A 135 10.56 6.44 -5.32
CA ALA A 135 11.74 6.27 -4.49
C ALA A 135 12.01 7.46 -3.54
N GLY A 136 11.31 8.59 -3.74
CA GLY A 136 11.55 9.83 -3.00
C GLY A 136 12.86 10.54 -3.39
N THR A 137 13.36 10.33 -4.61
CA THR A 137 14.61 10.92 -5.11
C THR A 137 14.33 12.22 -5.88
N SER A 138 15.12 12.59 -6.89
CA SER A 138 14.98 13.88 -7.59
C SER A 138 13.62 14.02 -8.31
N TYR A 139 12.79 14.94 -7.83
CA TYR A 139 11.51 15.33 -8.44
C TYR A 139 11.26 16.84 -8.34
N THR A 140 10.38 17.37 -9.19
CA THR A 140 9.89 18.76 -9.08
C THR A 140 8.60 18.81 -8.27
N LYS A 141 8.31 19.95 -7.65
CA LYS A 141 7.05 20.14 -6.89
C LYS A 141 5.82 19.96 -7.77
N GLU A 142 5.87 20.37 -9.05
CA GLU A 142 4.78 20.20 -10.00
C GLU A 142 4.53 18.72 -10.31
N SER A 143 5.60 17.95 -10.56
CA SER A 143 5.49 16.51 -10.84
C SER A 143 4.92 15.74 -9.64
N TYR A 144 5.31 16.13 -8.42
CA TYR A 144 4.78 15.57 -7.19
C TYR A 144 3.28 15.85 -7.03
N LYS A 145 2.88 17.12 -7.19
CA LYS A 145 1.49 17.54 -7.06
C LYS A 145 0.60 16.90 -8.13
N SER A 146 1.08 16.81 -9.37
CA SER A 146 0.34 16.18 -10.48
C SER A 146 0.06 14.70 -10.19
N LEU A 147 1.06 13.97 -9.67
CA LEU A 147 0.91 12.56 -9.32
C LEU A 147 -0.01 12.38 -8.09
N GLN A 148 0.07 13.27 -7.10
CA GLN A 148 -0.83 13.28 -5.96
C GLN A 148 -2.29 13.47 -6.39
N THR A 149 -2.58 14.53 -7.16
CA THR A 149 -3.93 14.83 -7.66
C THR A 149 -4.49 13.67 -8.47
N PHE A 150 -3.71 13.07 -9.37
CA PHE A 150 -4.13 11.92 -10.16
C PHE A 150 -4.62 10.75 -9.30
N TYR A 151 -3.90 10.40 -8.24
CA TYR A 151 -4.28 9.29 -7.36
C TYR A 151 -5.49 9.64 -6.48
N GLU A 152 -5.57 10.88 -5.99
CA GLU A 152 -6.72 11.35 -5.21
C GLU A 152 -8.01 11.38 -6.04
N ASP A 153 -7.93 11.82 -7.30
CA ASP A 153 -9.03 11.83 -8.26
C ASP A 153 -9.45 10.41 -8.66
N SER A 154 -8.51 9.47 -8.69
CA SER A 154 -8.77 8.04 -8.86
C SER A 154 -9.45 7.40 -7.64
N GLY A 155 -9.67 8.15 -6.57
CA GLY A 155 -10.36 7.70 -5.35
C GLY A 155 -9.44 7.06 -4.31
N ILE A 156 -8.12 7.27 -4.41
CA ILE A 156 -7.17 6.83 -3.37
C ILE A 156 -7.05 7.91 -2.31
N GLU A 157 -6.98 7.48 -1.06
CA GLU A 157 -6.65 8.30 0.08
C GLU A 157 -5.28 7.90 0.62
N PHE A 158 -4.36 8.86 0.68
CA PHE A 158 -3.06 8.67 1.31
C PHE A 158 -3.18 8.82 2.82
N LEU A 159 -2.50 7.91 3.51
CA LEU A 159 -2.44 7.86 4.96
C LEU A 159 -1.01 8.16 5.40
N GLY A 160 -0.88 8.76 6.57
CA GLY A 160 0.41 9.11 7.15
C GLY A 160 0.28 10.34 8.03
N SER A 161 0.84 10.25 9.23
CA SER A 161 0.93 11.34 10.19
C SER A 161 2.38 11.58 10.52
N GLY A 162 2.85 12.82 10.38
CA GLY A 162 4.21 13.21 10.71
C GLY A 162 4.34 14.71 10.67
N ARG A 163 5.30 15.25 11.43
CA ARG A 163 5.70 16.65 11.29
C ARG A 163 6.66 16.80 10.10
N PRO A 164 6.71 17.97 9.45
CA PRO A 164 7.65 18.23 8.36
C PRO A 164 9.12 17.91 8.72
N ASP A 165 9.47 18.07 10.01
CA ASP A 165 10.83 17.89 10.53
C ASP A 165 11.12 16.47 11.06
N SER A 166 10.21 15.51 10.87
CA SER A 166 10.34 14.14 11.36
C SER A 166 9.93 13.11 10.32
N LEU A 167 10.37 11.85 10.48
CA LEU A 167 9.85 10.73 9.68
C LEU A 167 8.33 10.62 9.81
N PHE A 168 7.65 10.27 8.72
CA PHE A 168 6.22 10.05 8.73
C PHE A 168 5.91 8.65 9.26
N SER A 169 4.99 8.55 10.21
CA SER A 169 4.50 7.29 10.74
C SER A 169 3.13 6.95 10.15
N GLY A 170 2.82 5.66 10.03
CA GLY A 170 1.51 5.23 9.55
C GLY A 170 1.29 5.44 8.05
N VAL A 171 2.38 5.58 7.29
CA VAL A 171 2.30 5.86 5.86
C VAL A 171 1.65 4.69 5.13
N GLY A 172 0.71 5.00 4.24
CA GLY A 172 -0.01 3.98 3.48
C GLY A 172 -1.04 4.57 2.55
N VAL A 173 -1.90 3.70 2.03
CA VAL A 173 -2.95 4.05 1.08
C VAL A 173 -4.19 3.21 1.30
N ARG A 174 -5.36 3.78 0.99
CA ARG A 174 -6.62 3.05 0.93
C ARG A 174 -7.55 3.62 -0.11
N TRP A 175 -8.53 2.84 -0.52
CA TRP A 175 -9.68 3.36 -1.26
C TRP A 175 -10.47 4.31 -0.38
N ARG A 176 -10.82 5.49 -0.90
CA ARG A 176 -11.71 6.44 -0.23
C ARG A 176 -13.05 5.75 0.01
N LYS A 177 -13.53 5.79 1.25
CA LYS A 177 -14.86 5.26 1.60
C LYS A 177 -15.90 6.07 0.82
N ARG A 178 -16.68 5.40 -0.04
CA ARG A 178 -17.84 5.95 -0.72
C ARG A 178 -19.10 5.41 -0.09
#